data_AF-A0A1J9SA79-F1
#
_entry.id   AF-A0A1J9SA79-F1
#
_cell.length_a   1.000
_cell.length_b   1.000
_cell.length_c   1.000
_cell.angle_alpha   90.00
_cell.angle_beta   90.00
_cell.angle_gamma   90.00
#
_symmetry.space_group_name_H-M   'P 1'
#
loop_
_entity.id
_entity.type
_entity.pdbx_description
1 polymer ?
#
loop_
_entity_poly.entity_id
_entity_poly.type
_entity_poly.pdbx_seq_one_letter_code
_entity_poly.pdbx_strand_id
1 'polypeptide(L)'
;MPAAQQTTRSGNGDLKWEDFEPLATKCAALIHLNKNVAEAKAFATKYSIPRPADDILAVFCDGSASARLSAAGVARARLAGGKRCKIKTQNRRWVSSGVAYKADPGAEAWQLEGYPGAGLWTSTNGEVDALGRAAALAADRALADLTFSKVYCFTDHLNVLDVLAGLPATRRLPYRWDLPLLLDVMKGLVRLAERPGVEVRLYWVPSHCGVPGEEMADKAAHMARPDVLLPREYPVVGPAVRVDEPPQRLGPASKYLKNRRTSARKKRQKARLSAELDVTYGRLEKYDEDGNGHGRAESDADADGHGQAGLHSPE
;
A
#
# COMPACT_ATOMS: atom_id res chain seq x y z
N MET A 1 -3.80 22.11 -20.95
CA MET A 1 -4.54 21.03 -20.26
C MET A 1 -4.44 19.79 -21.12
N PRO A 2 -3.47 18.88 -20.89
CA PRO A 2 -3.46 17.61 -21.62
C PRO A 2 -4.71 16.82 -21.22
N ALA A 3 -5.39 16.25 -22.21
CA ALA A 3 -6.58 15.44 -21.99
C ALA A 3 -6.22 14.26 -21.08
N ALA A 4 -6.79 14.22 -19.87
CA ALA A 4 -6.68 13.08 -18.99
C ALA A 4 -7.20 11.85 -19.75
N GLN A 5 -6.32 10.93 -20.11
CA GLN A 5 -6.71 9.61 -20.60
C GLN A 5 -7.56 8.96 -19.50
N GLN A 6 -8.88 9.03 -19.65
CA GLN A 6 -9.80 8.25 -18.87
C GLN A 6 -9.64 6.81 -19.31
N THR A 7 -8.78 6.06 -18.61
CA THR A 7 -8.76 4.61 -18.71
C THR A 7 -10.13 4.10 -18.29
N THR A 8 -10.92 3.66 -19.27
CA THR A 8 -12.19 2.99 -19.05
C THR A 8 -11.90 1.66 -18.33
N ARG A 9 -11.96 1.66 -17.00
CA ARG A 9 -11.72 0.47 -16.18
C ARG A 9 -12.67 -0.65 -16.62
N SER A 10 -12.10 -1.73 -17.15
CA SER A 10 -12.82 -2.92 -17.63
C SER A 10 -13.75 -3.50 -16.57
N GLY A 11 -14.83 -4.14 -17.02
CA GLY A 11 -15.94 -4.61 -16.20
C GLY A 11 -15.54 -5.50 -15.00
N ASN A 12 -16.36 -5.40 -13.95
CA ASN A 12 -16.28 -6.18 -12.70
C ASN A 12 -16.52 -7.68 -12.93
N GLY A 13 -15.59 -8.39 -13.55
CA GLY A 13 -15.36 -9.75 -13.09
C GLY A 13 -14.95 -9.70 -11.62
N ASP A 14 -15.38 -10.67 -10.80
CA ASP A 14 -14.77 -10.86 -9.48
C ASP A 14 -13.31 -11.24 -9.73
N LEU A 15 -12.41 -10.25 -9.68
CA LEU A 15 -10.97 -10.48 -9.85
C LEU A 15 -10.51 -11.48 -8.79
N LYS A 16 -9.78 -12.49 -9.24
CA LYS A 16 -9.28 -13.59 -8.42
C LYS A 16 -7.76 -13.56 -8.39
N TRP A 17 -7.17 -14.39 -7.53
CA TRP A 17 -5.71 -14.46 -7.40
C TRP A 17 -5.02 -14.74 -8.75
N GLU A 18 -5.64 -15.55 -9.60
CA GLU A 18 -5.14 -15.96 -10.91
C GLU A 18 -4.90 -14.76 -11.85
N ASP A 19 -5.65 -13.66 -11.68
CA ASP A 19 -5.44 -12.43 -12.47
C ASP A 19 -4.15 -11.70 -12.07
N PHE A 20 -3.67 -11.90 -10.84
CA PHE A 20 -2.49 -11.23 -10.27
C PHE A 20 -1.25 -12.12 -10.27
N GLU A 21 -1.42 -13.44 -10.25
CA GLU A 21 -0.34 -14.43 -10.13
C GLU A 21 0.82 -14.20 -11.12
N PRO A 22 0.58 -13.94 -12.42
CA PRO A 22 1.66 -13.70 -13.38
C PRO A 22 2.49 -12.43 -13.11
N LEU A 23 1.90 -11.48 -12.38
CA LEU A 23 2.47 -10.17 -12.09
C LEU A 23 3.11 -10.11 -10.70
N ALA A 24 2.63 -10.92 -9.76
CA ALA A 24 2.99 -10.83 -8.35
C ALA A 24 4.50 -10.97 -8.12
N THR A 25 5.11 -12.03 -8.68
CA THR A 25 6.56 -12.27 -8.51
C THR A 25 7.38 -11.17 -9.16
N LYS A 26 6.97 -10.71 -10.34
CA LYS A 26 7.66 -9.62 -11.06
C LYS A 26 7.61 -8.32 -10.28
N CYS A 27 6.44 -7.94 -9.76
CA CYS A 27 6.27 -6.74 -8.93
C CYS A 27 7.05 -6.83 -7.62
N ALA A 28 7.02 -7.99 -6.95
CA ALA A 28 7.76 -8.21 -5.71
C ALA A 28 9.27 -8.04 -5.91
N ALA A 29 9.81 -8.49 -7.04
CA ALA A 29 11.22 -8.35 -7.38
C ALA A 29 11.67 -6.89 -7.57
N LEU A 30 10.76 -5.95 -7.85
CA LEU A 30 11.10 -4.53 -7.97
C LEU A 30 11.31 -3.86 -6.62
N ILE A 31 10.90 -4.48 -5.51
CA ILE A 31 10.80 -3.81 -4.21
C ILE A 31 12.09 -3.96 -3.42
N HIS A 32 12.69 -2.81 -3.09
CA HIS A 32 13.88 -2.71 -2.25
C HIS A 32 13.50 -2.06 -0.91
N LEU A 33 13.09 -2.90 0.03
CA LEU A 33 12.52 -2.46 1.28
C LEU A 33 13.57 -2.37 2.39
N ASN A 34 14.02 -1.15 2.70
CA ASN A 34 14.81 -0.88 3.89
C ASN A 34 13.93 -0.26 4.98
N LYS A 35 13.59 -1.03 6.02
CA LYS A 35 12.74 -0.54 7.12
C LYS A 35 13.48 0.32 8.15
N ASN A 36 14.80 0.49 8.01
CA ASN A 36 15.55 1.45 8.81
C ASN A 36 15.23 2.88 8.35
N VAL A 37 14.51 3.62 9.18
CA VAL A 37 14.05 4.99 8.91
C VAL A 37 15.20 5.93 8.53
N ALA A 38 16.34 5.85 9.22
CA ALA A 38 17.46 6.76 8.98
C ALA A 38 18.12 6.48 7.62
N GLU A 39 18.32 5.21 7.29
CA GLU A 39 18.91 4.79 6.02
C GLU A 39 17.97 5.06 4.84
N ALA A 40 16.68 4.75 4.98
CA ALA A 40 15.67 5.03 3.96
C ALA A 40 15.57 6.54 3.68
N LYS A 41 15.56 7.37 4.73
CA LYS A 41 15.58 8.83 4.61
C LYS A 41 16.85 9.32 3.91
N ALA A 42 18.02 8.85 4.32
CA ALA A 42 19.30 9.25 3.73
C ALA A 42 19.36 8.87 2.24
N PHE A 43 18.92 7.67 1.90
CA PHE A 43 18.86 7.18 0.53
C PHE A 43 17.91 8.01 -0.34
N ALA A 44 16.69 8.28 0.12
CA ALA A 44 15.74 9.13 -0.60
C ALA A 44 16.22 10.60 -0.73
N THR A 45 16.89 11.13 0.31
CA THR A 45 17.49 12.47 0.28
C THR A 45 18.57 12.57 -0.79
N LYS A 46 19.42 11.53 -0.93
CA LYS A 46 20.45 11.47 -1.97
C LYS A 46 19.85 11.71 -3.37
N TYR A 47 18.71 11.10 -3.68
CA TYR A 47 18.05 11.23 -5.00
C TYR A 47 17.10 12.43 -5.12
N SER A 48 17.01 13.26 -4.08
CA SER A 48 16.29 14.54 -4.15
C SER A 48 17.19 15.71 -4.61
N ILE A 49 18.50 15.52 -4.56
CA ILE A 49 19.52 16.54 -4.90
C ILE A 49 19.92 16.37 -6.39
N PRO A 50 20.30 17.44 -7.13
CA PRO A 50 20.83 17.32 -8.49
C PRO A 50 22.05 16.41 -8.59
N ARG A 51 22.08 15.53 -9.60
CA ARG A 51 23.10 14.50 -9.85
C ARG A 51 23.31 14.30 -11.37
N PRO A 52 23.93 15.26 -12.08
CA PRO A 52 24.04 15.23 -13.55
C PRO A 52 24.83 14.04 -14.12
N ALA A 53 25.62 13.35 -13.29
CA ALA A 53 26.40 12.18 -13.70
C ALA A 53 25.64 10.86 -13.54
N ASP A 54 24.47 10.85 -12.90
CA ASP A 54 23.67 9.65 -12.71
C ASP A 54 22.74 9.44 -13.93
N ASP A 55 22.50 8.19 -14.31
CA ASP A 55 21.56 7.75 -15.35
C ASP A 55 20.19 7.35 -14.75
N ILE A 56 19.82 7.99 -13.63
CA ILE A 56 18.69 7.61 -12.79
C ILE A 56 17.58 8.66 -12.88
N LEU A 57 16.39 8.21 -13.27
CA LEU A 57 15.16 8.96 -13.08
C LEU A 57 14.59 8.64 -11.69
N ALA A 58 14.70 9.60 -10.77
CA ALA A 58 14.08 9.52 -9.44
C ALA A 58 12.67 10.13 -9.47
N VAL A 59 11.68 9.32 -9.09
CA VAL A 59 10.26 9.71 -9.08
C VAL A 59 9.71 9.48 -7.67
N PHE A 60 9.12 10.51 -7.08
CA PHE A 60 8.47 10.45 -5.78
C PHE A 60 6.96 10.49 -5.97
N CYS A 61 6.21 9.74 -5.17
CA CYS A 61 4.76 9.69 -5.27
C CYS A 61 4.09 9.58 -3.90
N ASP A 62 2.90 10.16 -3.81
CA ASP A 62 2.10 10.22 -2.59
C ASP A 62 0.60 10.27 -2.89
N GLY A 63 -0.22 9.75 -1.99
CA GLY A 63 -1.67 9.79 -2.01
C GLY A 63 -2.26 10.71 -0.95
N SER A 64 -3.01 11.74 -1.36
CA SER A 64 -3.69 12.63 -0.40
C SER A 64 -5.16 12.25 -0.23
N ALA A 65 -5.66 12.34 1.01
CA ALA A 65 -7.07 12.13 1.31
C ALA A 65 -7.63 13.24 2.20
N SER A 66 -8.83 13.69 1.86
CA SER A 66 -9.52 14.78 2.55
C SER A 66 -9.96 14.36 3.95
N ALA A 67 -10.53 15.30 4.71
CA ALA A 67 -11.40 14.94 5.83
C ALA A 67 -12.60 14.09 5.35
N ARG A 68 -13.38 13.54 6.29
CA ARG A 68 -14.56 12.71 5.94
C ARG A 68 -15.54 13.53 5.11
N LEU A 69 -16.25 12.89 4.17
CA LEU A 69 -17.27 13.58 3.37
C LEU A 69 -18.44 14.06 4.22
N SER A 70 -18.94 15.26 3.94
CA SER A 70 -20.22 15.76 4.48
C SER A 70 -21.40 14.99 3.87
N ALA A 71 -22.63 15.17 4.40
CA ALA A 71 -23.82 14.56 3.79
C ALA A 71 -23.99 14.97 2.31
N ALA A 72 -23.77 16.24 1.99
CA ALA A 72 -23.75 16.75 0.62
C ALA A 72 -22.62 16.12 -0.21
N GLY A 73 -21.42 15.97 0.37
CA GLY A 73 -20.29 15.32 -0.29
C GLY A 73 -20.58 13.85 -0.62
N VAL A 74 -21.23 13.12 0.30
CA VAL A 74 -21.69 11.75 0.07
C VAL A 74 -22.71 11.67 -1.07
N ALA A 75 -23.67 12.60 -1.12
CA ALA A 75 -24.66 12.65 -2.19
C ALA A 75 -23.98 12.84 -3.55
N ARG A 76 -23.05 13.78 -3.65
CA ARG A 76 -22.26 14.01 -4.88
C ARG A 76 -21.36 12.84 -5.26
N ALA A 77 -20.73 12.20 -4.28
CA ALA A 77 -19.92 11.00 -4.48
C ALA A 77 -20.72 9.85 -5.11
N ARG A 78 -22.02 9.74 -4.84
CA ARG A 78 -22.90 8.75 -5.48
C ARG A 78 -23.12 9.04 -6.96
N LEU A 79 -23.16 10.32 -7.35
CA LEU A 79 -23.41 10.77 -8.72
C LEU A 79 -22.16 10.67 -9.60
N ALA A 80 -20.97 10.91 -9.05
CA ALA A 80 -19.72 11.04 -9.81
C ALA A 80 -19.15 9.73 -10.39
N GLY A 81 -19.73 8.55 -10.07
CA GLY A 81 -19.08 7.28 -10.43
C GLY A 81 -19.99 6.16 -10.89
N GLY A 82 -21.32 6.28 -10.80
CA GLY A 82 -22.32 5.27 -11.21
C GLY A 82 -22.21 3.87 -10.57
N LYS A 83 -21.07 3.53 -9.95
CA LYS A 83 -20.72 2.24 -9.37
C LYS A 83 -20.96 2.26 -7.86
N ARG A 84 -21.48 1.15 -7.34
CA ARG A 84 -21.73 0.97 -5.90
C ARG A 84 -20.40 0.93 -5.14
N CYS A 85 -20.03 2.03 -4.48
CA CYS A 85 -18.86 2.08 -3.61
C CYS A 85 -19.06 1.20 -2.36
N LYS A 86 -18.23 0.15 -2.22
CA LYS A 86 -18.22 -0.80 -1.09
C LYS A 86 -17.73 -0.16 0.23
N ILE A 87 -17.06 1.00 0.14
CA ILE A 87 -16.59 1.72 1.33
C ILE A 87 -17.79 2.35 2.05
N LYS A 88 -17.88 2.06 3.35
CA LYS A 88 -18.87 2.65 4.25
C LYS A 88 -18.84 4.17 4.14
N THR A 89 -20.00 4.78 4.06
CA THR A 89 -20.18 6.24 3.88
C THR A 89 -19.30 7.06 4.81
N GLN A 90 -19.22 6.72 6.11
CA GLN A 90 -18.43 7.46 7.09
C GLN A 90 -16.90 7.40 6.89
N ASN A 91 -16.42 6.50 6.04
CA ASN A 91 -15.00 6.32 5.74
C ASN A 91 -14.61 6.88 4.38
N ARG A 92 -15.58 7.38 3.59
CA ARG A 92 -15.30 7.98 2.29
C ARG A 92 -14.58 9.31 2.49
N ARG A 93 -13.63 9.56 1.59
CA ARG A 93 -12.84 10.78 1.49
C ARG A 93 -12.71 11.13 0.00
N TRP A 94 -12.52 12.41 -0.30
CA TRP A 94 -11.98 12.80 -1.59
C TRP A 94 -10.50 12.46 -1.58
N VAL A 95 -10.02 11.91 -2.68
CA VAL A 95 -8.67 11.40 -2.79
C VAL A 95 -8.04 11.99 -4.04
N SER A 96 -6.74 12.12 -4.02
CA SER A 96 -5.89 12.47 -5.14
C SER A 96 -4.56 11.75 -4.99
N SER A 97 -3.79 11.75 -6.07
CA SER A 97 -2.41 11.29 -6.09
C SER A 97 -1.52 12.40 -6.63
N GLY A 98 -0.24 12.34 -6.26
CA GLY A 98 0.76 13.30 -6.67
C GLY A 98 2.05 12.58 -7.05
N VAL A 99 2.73 13.12 -8.04
CA VAL A 99 4.05 12.68 -8.49
C VAL A 99 4.97 13.89 -8.57
N ALA A 100 6.18 13.75 -8.03
CA ALA A 100 7.22 14.76 -8.12
C ALA A 100 8.49 14.14 -8.69
N TYR A 101 9.11 14.82 -9.64
CA TYR A 101 10.34 14.36 -10.29
C TYR A 101 11.15 15.56 -10.79
N LYS A 102 12.36 15.29 -11.27
CA LYS A 102 13.20 16.27 -11.95
C LYS A 102 13.30 15.91 -13.42
N ALA A 103 13.26 16.92 -14.30
CA ALA A 103 13.21 16.69 -15.74
C ALA A 103 14.43 15.89 -16.22
N ASP A 104 15.61 16.25 -15.71
CA ASP A 104 16.86 15.52 -15.85
C ASP A 104 17.53 15.37 -14.47
N PRO A 105 18.49 14.44 -14.30
CA PRO A 105 19.17 14.22 -13.03
C PRO A 105 19.84 15.47 -12.47
N GLY A 106 20.32 16.38 -13.32
CA GLY A 106 21.00 17.62 -12.95
C GLY A 106 20.06 18.79 -12.64
N ALA A 107 18.75 18.66 -12.88
CA ALA A 107 17.82 19.77 -12.69
C ALA A 107 17.67 20.15 -11.21
N GLU A 108 17.60 21.46 -10.96
CA GLU A 108 17.27 21.98 -9.63
C GLU A 108 15.75 22.00 -9.38
N ALA A 109 14.98 22.33 -10.42
CA ALA A 109 13.55 22.52 -10.34
C ALA A 109 12.77 21.19 -10.32
N TRP A 110 11.79 21.11 -9.42
CA TRP A 110 10.84 20.02 -9.36
C TRP A 110 9.70 20.21 -10.36
N GLN A 111 9.35 19.13 -11.04
CA GLN A 111 8.13 18.98 -11.80
C GLN A 111 7.09 18.28 -10.93
N LEU A 112 5.89 18.86 -10.84
CA LEU A 112 4.80 18.38 -9.99
C LEU A 112 3.60 18.03 -10.85
N GLU A 113 3.15 16.79 -10.76
CA GLU A 113 1.96 16.31 -11.44
C GLU A 113 0.95 15.80 -10.41
N GLY A 114 -0.24 16.40 -10.40
CA GLY A 114 -1.29 16.06 -9.46
C GLY A 114 -2.53 15.52 -10.17
N TYR A 115 -3.11 14.45 -9.64
CA TYR A 115 -4.23 13.74 -10.28
C TYR A 115 -5.42 13.62 -9.32
N PRO A 116 -6.57 14.22 -9.64
CA PRO A 116 -7.80 14.02 -8.88
C PRO A 116 -8.23 12.54 -8.91
N GLY A 117 -8.39 11.93 -7.75
CA GLY A 117 -8.71 10.52 -7.57
C GLY A 117 -10.21 10.25 -7.67
N ALA A 118 -10.82 10.52 -8.83
CA ALA A 118 -12.23 10.27 -9.05
C ALA A 118 -12.58 8.79 -8.79
N GLY A 119 -13.48 8.54 -7.84
CA GLY A 119 -13.88 7.18 -7.46
C GLY A 119 -12.91 6.44 -6.53
N LEU A 120 -11.79 7.06 -6.13
CA LEU A 120 -10.91 6.56 -5.08
C LEU A 120 -11.40 7.11 -3.75
N TRP A 121 -11.91 6.24 -2.86
CA TRP A 121 -12.62 6.67 -1.65
C TRP A 121 -11.82 6.51 -0.35
N THR A 122 -10.59 6.02 -0.43
CA THR A 122 -9.73 5.73 0.72
C THR A 122 -8.33 6.28 0.46
N SER A 123 -7.61 6.68 1.52
CA SER A 123 -6.23 7.13 1.40
C SER A 123 -5.36 6.06 0.73
N THR A 124 -5.46 4.80 1.18
CA THR A 124 -4.69 3.70 0.58
C THR A 124 -4.92 3.52 -0.91
N ASN A 125 -6.13 3.75 -1.43
CA ASN A 125 -6.33 3.70 -2.88
C ASN A 125 -5.69 4.90 -3.61
N GLY A 126 -5.60 6.06 -2.95
CA GLY A 126 -4.83 7.19 -3.47
C GLY A 126 -3.34 6.87 -3.59
N GLU A 127 -2.81 6.16 -2.61
CA GLU A 127 -1.39 5.73 -2.56
C GLU A 127 -1.09 4.71 -3.65
N VAL A 128 -1.98 3.74 -3.83
CA VAL A 128 -1.89 2.76 -4.93
C VAL A 128 -1.98 3.47 -6.28
N ASP A 129 -2.89 4.43 -6.44
CA ASP A 129 -3.00 5.23 -7.67
C ASP A 129 -1.72 6.05 -7.89
N ALA A 130 -1.16 6.68 -6.87
CA ALA A 130 0.07 7.46 -6.95
C ALA A 130 1.24 6.62 -7.47
N LEU A 131 1.40 5.40 -6.98
CA LEU A 131 2.40 4.46 -7.48
C LEU A 131 2.17 4.12 -8.97
N GLY A 132 0.91 3.94 -9.38
CA GLY A 132 0.55 3.76 -10.79
C GLY A 132 0.88 4.97 -11.67
N ARG A 133 0.57 6.18 -11.19
CA ARG A 133 0.88 7.44 -11.87
C ARG A 133 2.38 7.62 -12.03
N ALA A 134 3.16 7.31 -10.99
CA ALA A 134 4.61 7.35 -11.03
C ALA A 134 5.17 6.38 -12.06
N ALA A 135 4.66 5.14 -12.10
CA ALA A 135 5.09 4.15 -13.10
C ALA A 135 4.76 4.57 -14.53
N ALA A 136 3.56 5.10 -14.77
CA ALA A 136 3.16 5.60 -16.09
C ALA A 136 4.02 6.79 -16.53
N LEU A 137 4.21 7.78 -15.64
CA LEU A 137 5.05 8.94 -15.90
C LEU A 137 6.51 8.53 -16.18
N ALA A 138 7.05 7.62 -15.38
CA ALA A 138 8.41 7.13 -15.59
C ALA A 138 8.55 6.37 -16.91
N ALA A 139 7.53 5.63 -17.34
CA ALA A 139 7.51 5.01 -18.65
C ALA A 139 7.57 6.07 -19.77
N ASP A 140 6.74 7.10 -19.71
CA ASP A 140 6.75 8.16 -20.73
C ASP A 140 8.09 8.91 -20.75
N ARG A 141 8.68 9.19 -19.58
CA ARG A 141 9.99 9.84 -19.48
C ARG A 141 11.12 8.96 -20.02
N ALA A 142 11.16 7.69 -19.66
CA ALA A 142 12.16 6.75 -20.17
C ALA A 142 11.96 6.39 -21.66
N LEU A 143 10.78 6.68 -22.26
CA LEU A 143 10.60 6.65 -23.72
C LEU A 143 11.19 7.89 -24.37
N ALA A 144 10.92 9.06 -23.78
CA ALA A 144 11.33 10.33 -24.34
C ALA A 144 12.84 10.60 -24.19
N ASP A 145 13.46 10.03 -23.17
CA ASP A 145 14.86 10.25 -22.83
C ASP A 145 15.56 8.93 -22.54
N LEU A 146 16.40 8.51 -23.48
CA LEU A 146 17.14 7.25 -23.44
C LEU A 146 18.41 7.33 -22.56
N THR A 147 18.70 8.47 -21.94
CA THR A 147 19.82 8.60 -21.01
C THR A 147 19.53 7.95 -19.66
N PHE A 148 18.27 7.69 -19.35
CA PHE A 148 17.86 6.97 -18.15
C PHE A 148 17.98 5.46 -18.37
N SER A 149 18.97 4.84 -17.72
CA SER A 149 19.05 3.38 -17.63
C SER A 149 18.41 2.83 -16.36
N LYS A 150 18.03 3.70 -15.41
CA LYS A 150 17.44 3.33 -14.13
C LYS A 150 16.25 4.22 -13.78
N VAL A 151 15.21 3.63 -13.21
CA VAL A 151 14.04 4.32 -12.65
C VAL A 151 13.86 3.91 -11.20
N TYR A 152 13.97 4.89 -10.30
CA TYR A 152 13.74 4.69 -8.86
C TYR A 152 12.46 5.41 -8.45
N CYS A 153 11.44 4.64 -8.05
CA CYS A 153 10.19 5.18 -7.54
C CYS A 153 10.18 5.14 -6.00
N PHE A 154 9.88 6.27 -5.37
CA PHE A 154 9.80 6.44 -3.92
C PHE A 154 8.35 6.67 -3.51
N THR A 155 7.89 5.96 -2.48
CA THR A 155 6.58 6.19 -1.84
C THR A 155 6.74 6.14 -0.34
N ASP A 156 5.97 6.96 0.38
CA ASP A 156 6.00 6.93 1.84
C ASP A 156 5.10 5.85 2.46
N HIS A 157 4.26 5.24 1.63
CA HIS A 157 3.24 4.31 2.06
C HIS A 157 3.78 2.88 2.14
N LEU A 158 4.56 2.60 3.19
CA LEU A 158 5.20 1.29 3.47
C LEU A 158 4.27 0.09 3.27
N ASN A 159 3.00 0.21 3.69
CA ASN A 159 2.04 -0.89 3.59
C ASN A 159 1.73 -1.27 2.13
N VAL A 160 1.86 -0.36 1.16
CA VAL A 160 1.67 -0.70 -0.26
C VAL A 160 2.79 -1.63 -0.73
N LEU A 161 4.03 -1.28 -0.40
CA LEU A 161 5.21 -2.07 -0.74
C LEU A 161 5.23 -3.41 0.01
N ASP A 162 4.92 -3.43 1.32
CA ASP A 162 4.85 -4.66 2.10
C ASP A 162 3.81 -5.66 1.53
N VAL A 163 2.64 -5.17 1.11
CA VAL A 163 1.62 -6.02 0.48
C VAL A 163 2.12 -6.56 -0.85
N LEU A 164 2.62 -5.71 -1.75
CA LEU A 164 3.11 -6.13 -3.06
C LEU A 164 4.24 -7.15 -2.95
N ALA A 165 5.20 -6.93 -2.04
CA ALA A 165 6.30 -7.86 -1.78
C ALA A 165 5.81 -9.21 -1.22
N GLY A 166 4.74 -9.20 -0.42
CA GLY A 166 4.16 -10.40 0.18
C GLY A 166 3.15 -11.15 -0.70
N LEU A 167 2.69 -10.58 -1.82
CA LEU A 167 1.68 -11.20 -2.67
C LEU A 167 2.07 -12.62 -3.13
N PRO A 168 3.28 -12.87 -3.68
CA PRO A 168 3.65 -14.20 -4.16
C PRO A 168 3.58 -15.29 -3.08
N ALA A 169 4.02 -14.96 -1.86
CA ALA A 169 4.07 -15.91 -0.76
C ALA A 169 2.69 -16.13 -0.12
N THR A 170 1.89 -15.06 0.01
CA THR A 170 0.61 -15.14 0.74
C THR A 170 -0.55 -15.59 -0.14
N ARG A 171 -0.48 -15.33 -1.45
CA ARG A 171 -1.59 -15.53 -2.42
C ARG A 171 -2.91 -14.89 -1.96
N ARG A 172 -2.83 -13.83 -1.14
CA ARG A 172 -3.99 -13.15 -0.53
C ARG A 172 -4.14 -11.75 -1.09
N LEU A 173 -5.23 -11.51 -1.80
CA LEU A 173 -5.56 -10.19 -2.31
C LEU A 173 -6.02 -9.24 -1.18
N PRO A 174 -5.63 -7.97 -1.21
CA PRO A 174 -6.03 -7.00 -0.19
C PRO A 174 -7.51 -6.64 -0.31
N TYR A 175 -8.35 -7.24 0.56
CA TYR A 175 -9.81 -7.12 0.54
C TYR A 175 -10.36 -5.67 0.52
N ARG A 176 -9.65 -4.71 1.10
CA ARG A 176 -10.12 -3.32 1.23
C ARG A 176 -9.64 -2.38 0.14
N TRP A 177 -8.84 -2.88 -0.80
CA TRP A 177 -8.30 -2.09 -1.88
C TRP A 177 -9.21 -2.17 -3.11
N ASP A 178 -9.07 -1.21 -4.00
CA ASP A 178 -9.62 -1.30 -5.36
C ASP A 178 -8.76 -2.30 -6.16
N LEU A 179 -9.23 -3.55 -6.28
CA LEU A 179 -8.49 -4.62 -6.96
C LEU A 179 -8.26 -4.33 -8.45
N PRO A 180 -9.24 -3.79 -9.22
CA PRO A 180 -8.98 -3.33 -10.58
C PRO A 180 -7.85 -2.31 -10.67
N LEU A 181 -7.85 -1.31 -9.79
CA LEU A 181 -6.75 -0.34 -9.71
C LEU A 181 -5.42 -1.04 -9.42
N LEU A 182 -5.36 -1.92 -8.42
CA LEU A 182 -4.15 -2.66 -8.08
C LEU A 182 -3.62 -3.46 -9.27
N LEU A 183 -4.51 -4.13 -10.00
CA LEU A 183 -4.15 -4.92 -11.18
C LEU A 183 -3.55 -4.04 -12.28
N ASP A 184 -4.16 -2.88 -12.54
CA ASP A 184 -3.67 -1.91 -13.52
C ASP A 184 -2.28 -1.36 -13.13
N VAL A 185 -2.08 -1.06 -11.84
CA VAL A 185 -0.78 -0.61 -11.30
C VAL A 185 0.28 -1.69 -11.48
N MET A 186 -0.03 -2.95 -11.14
CA MET A 186 0.91 -4.06 -11.30
C MET A 186 1.26 -4.31 -12.76
N LYS A 187 0.28 -4.22 -13.68
CA LYS A 187 0.55 -4.28 -15.13
C LYS A 187 1.47 -3.14 -15.57
N GLY A 188 1.23 -1.92 -15.10
CA GLY A 188 2.06 -0.75 -15.40
C GLY A 188 3.51 -0.92 -14.93
N LEU A 189 3.70 -1.38 -13.68
CA LEU A 189 5.01 -1.65 -13.10
C LEU A 189 5.78 -2.73 -13.88
N VAL A 190 5.12 -3.85 -14.20
CA VAL A 190 5.75 -4.92 -14.98
C VAL A 190 6.12 -4.43 -16.38
N ARG A 191 5.22 -3.72 -17.07
CA ARG A 191 5.51 -3.15 -18.39
C ARG A 191 6.69 -2.19 -18.37
N LEU A 192 6.83 -1.38 -17.32
CA LEU A 192 7.97 -0.48 -17.14
C LEU A 192 9.27 -1.27 -16.92
N ALA A 193 9.24 -2.32 -16.10
CA ALA A 193 10.40 -3.14 -15.77
C ALA A 193 10.85 -4.08 -16.90
N GLU A 194 9.95 -4.47 -17.80
CA GLU A 194 10.29 -5.30 -18.96
C GLU A 194 10.87 -4.50 -20.13
N ARG A 195 11.07 -3.19 -19.96
CA ARG A 195 11.66 -2.35 -21.00
C ARG A 195 13.15 -2.65 -21.14
N PRO A 196 13.64 -2.91 -22.36
CA PRO A 196 15.05 -3.15 -22.58
C PRO A 196 15.91 -1.98 -22.08
N GLY A 197 16.96 -2.31 -21.31
CA GLY A 197 17.93 -1.32 -20.84
C GLY A 197 17.49 -0.43 -19.69
N VAL A 198 16.31 -0.68 -19.09
CA VAL A 198 15.80 0.09 -17.94
C VAL A 198 15.68 -0.80 -16.71
N GLU A 199 16.47 -0.50 -15.68
CA GLU A 199 16.33 -1.10 -14.36
C GLU A 199 15.29 -0.34 -13.52
N VAL A 200 14.32 -1.04 -12.95
CA VAL A 200 13.25 -0.42 -12.14
C VAL A 200 13.34 -0.88 -10.70
N ARG A 201 13.29 0.06 -9.75
CA ARG A 201 13.28 -0.23 -8.31
C ARG A 201 12.27 0.64 -7.56
N LEU A 202 11.59 0.05 -6.60
CA LEU A 202 10.63 0.68 -5.71
C LEU A 202 11.21 0.77 -4.30
N TYR A 203 11.19 1.97 -3.73
CA TYR A 203 11.78 2.27 -2.44
C TYR A 203 10.75 2.90 -1.51
N TRP A 204 10.87 2.56 -0.24
CA TRP A 204 10.15 3.26 0.83
C TRP A 204 10.93 4.49 1.30
N VAL A 205 10.21 5.59 1.55
CA VAL A 205 10.72 6.78 2.24
C VAL A 205 9.85 7.05 3.48
N PRO A 206 10.39 7.44 4.65
CA PRO A 206 9.53 7.76 5.78
C PRO A 206 8.72 9.05 5.53
N SER A 207 7.42 8.99 5.81
CA SER A 207 6.47 10.11 5.66
C SER A 207 6.84 11.35 6.48
N HIS A 208 6.65 12.54 5.90
CA HIS A 208 6.82 13.86 6.54
C HIS A 208 8.17 14.01 7.26
N CYS A 209 9.24 13.56 6.62
CA CYS A 209 10.57 13.57 7.21
C CYS A 209 11.49 14.66 6.64
N GLY A 210 10.96 15.54 5.77
CA GLY A 210 11.72 16.62 5.14
C GLY A 210 12.59 16.14 3.97
N VAL A 211 12.26 15.02 3.33
CA VAL A 211 12.91 14.61 2.07
C VAL A 211 12.30 15.44 0.95
N PRO A 212 13.08 16.28 0.23
CA PRO A 212 12.49 17.26 -0.69
C PRO A 212 11.56 16.66 -1.74
N GLY A 213 11.92 15.51 -2.34
CA GLY A 213 11.07 14.87 -3.35
C GLY A 213 9.74 14.36 -2.80
N GLU A 214 9.73 13.84 -1.57
CA GLU A 214 8.50 13.34 -0.92
C GLU A 214 7.59 14.51 -0.52
N GLU A 215 8.13 15.57 0.06
CA GLU A 215 7.35 16.78 0.41
C GLU A 215 6.76 17.44 -0.86
N MET A 216 7.46 17.35 -2.00
CA MET A 216 6.94 17.80 -3.29
C MET A 216 5.82 16.91 -3.82
N ALA A 217 5.91 15.59 -3.65
CA ALA A 217 4.85 14.67 -4.03
C ALA A 217 3.59 14.85 -3.17
N ASP A 218 3.74 15.01 -1.85
CA ASP A 218 2.62 15.34 -0.92
C ASP A 218 1.96 16.67 -1.31
N LYS A 219 2.76 17.69 -1.61
CA LYS A 219 2.25 18.97 -2.12
C LYS A 219 1.46 18.79 -3.42
N ALA A 220 1.98 18.03 -4.39
CA ALA A 220 1.31 17.76 -5.66
C ALA A 220 -0.03 17.03 -5.44
N ALA A 221 -0.03 16.01 -4.58
CA ALA A 221 -1.21 15.24 -4.24
C ALA A 221 -2.26 16.14 -3.55
N HIS A 222 -1.85 16.95 -2.57
CA HIS A 222 -2.74 17.86 -1.86
C HIS A 222 -3.39 18.89 -2.80
N MET A 223 -2.60 19.54 -3.68
CA MET A 223 -3.10 20.55 -4.60
C MET A 223 -4.11 19.98 -5.60
N ALA A 224 -4.00 18.70 -5.97
CA ALA A 224 -4.94 18.04 -6.86
C ALA A 224 -6.19 17.47 -6.17
N ARG A 225 -6.32 17.64 -4.85
CA ARG A 225 -7.44 17.05 -4.12
C ARG A 225 -8.76 17.77 -4.45
N PRO A 226 -9.86 17.06 -4.75
CA PRO A 226 -11.10 17.71 -5.17
C PRO A 226 -11.66 18.76 -4.20
N ASP A 227 -11.57 18.54 -2.88
CA ASP A 227 -11.98 19.53 -1.87
C ASP A 227 -11.06 20.75 -1.77
N VAL A 228 -9.83 20.66 -2.28
CA VAL A 228 -8.89 21.78 -2.36
C VAL A 228 -9.15 22.58 -3.62
N LEU A 229 -9.28 21.91 -4.76
CA LEU A 229 -9.54 22.54 -6.06
C LEU A 229 -10.91 23.23 -6.10
N LEU A 230 -11.94 22.55 -5.60
CA LEU A 230 -13.34 22.97 -5.73
C LEU A 230 -14.10 22.74 -4.41
N PRO A 231 -13.76 23.46 -3.32
CA PRO A 231 -14.29 23.20 -1.98
C PRO A 231 -15.81 23.25 -1.86
N ARG A 232 -16.46 24.13 -2.63
CA ARG A 232 -17.93 24.23 -2.69
C ARG A 232 -18.56 23.00 -3.33
N GLU A 233 -17.87 22.39 -4.28
CA GLU A 233 -18.38 21.24 -5.02
C GLU A 233 -18.05 19.91 -4.34
N TYR A 234 -17.00 19.87 -3.53
CA TYR A 234 -16.51 18.67 -2.85
C TYR A 234 -16.47 18.87 -1.31
N PRO A 235 -17.61 19.10 -0.65
CA PRO A 235 -17.63 19.49 0.76
C PRO A 235 -17.31 18.33 1.71
N VAL A 236 -16.50 18.63 2.74
CA VAL A 236 -16.07 17.70 3.81
C VAL A 236 -16.64 18.09 5.19
N VAL A 237 -16.58 17.19 6.17
CA VAL A 237 -16.96 17.44 7.57
C VAL A 237 -15.80 18.11 8.29
N GLY A 238 -16.06 19.29 8.85
CA GLY A 238 -15.07 20.14 9.52
C GLY A 238 -14.84 21.44 8.74
N PRO A 239 -14.10 22.40 9.31
CA PRO A 239 -13.78 23.62 8.58
C PRO A 239 -13.04 23.24 7.30
N ALA A 240 -13.55 23.71 6.16
CA ALA A 240 -12.75 23.82 4.96
C ALA A 240 -11.41 24.44 5.37
N VAL A 241 -10.30 23.78 5.05
CA VAL A 241 -8.97 24.26 5.43
C VAL A 241 -8.89 25.74 5.06
N ARG A 242 -8.59 26.58 6.05
CA ARG A 242 -8.36 28.01 5.85
C ARG A 242 -7.30 28.16 4.76
N VAL A 243 -7.69 28.85 3.69
CA VAL A 243 -6.74 29.43 2.76
C VAL A 243 -5.94 30.46 3.58
N ASP A 244 -4.62 30.32 3.59
CA ASP A 244 -3.64 31.30 4.12
C ASP A 244 -3.42 31.43 5.65
N GLU A 245 -2.99 30.36 6.34
CA GLU A 245 -2.13 30.53 7.52
C GLU A 245 -0.86 29.67 7.39
N PRO A 246 0.36 30.25 7.56
CA PRO A 246 1.59 29.48 7.54
C PRO A 246 1.54 28.42 8.66
N PRO A 247 2.06 27.20 8.43
CA PRO A 247 1.94 26.12 9.39
C PRO A 247 2.60 26.54 10.70
N GLN A 248 1.80 26.71 11.75
CA GLN A 248 2.32 26.67 13.11
C GLN A 248 3.04 25.34 13.25
N ARG A 249 4.36 25.41 13.45
CA ARG A 249 5.25 24.28 13.69
C ARG A 249 4.79 23.52 14.94
N LEU A 250 3.84 22.60 14.79
CA LEU A 250 3.61 21.57 15.78
C LEU A 250 4.81 20.63 15.72
N GLY A 251 5.68 20.76 16.72
CA GLY A 251 6.91 19.99 16.80
C GLY A 251 6.70 18.46 16.69
N PRO A 252 7.74 17.72 16.30
CA PRO A 252 7.69 16.30 15.94
C PRO A 252 7.17 15.35 17.04
N ALA A 253 7.05 15.81 18.29
CA ALA A 253 6.60 15.00 19.41
C ALA A 253 5.09 14.66 19.40
N SER A 254 4.24 15.47 18.77
CA SER A 254 2.77 15.35 18.95
C SER A 254 2.12 14.18 18.19
N LYS A 255 2.56 13.90 16.95
CA LYS A 255 2.04 12.78 16.15
C LYS A 255 2.60 11.42 16.63
N TYR A 256 3.87 11.36 17.05
CA TYR A 256 4.50 10.13 17.54
C TYR A 256 3.90 9.57 18.84
N LEU A 257 3.48 10.45 19.77
CA LEU A 257 2.85 10.01 21.02
C LEU A 257 1.47 9.35 20.83
N LYS A 258 0.70 9.76 19.82
CA LYS A 258 -0.63 9.19 19.54
C LYS A 258 -0.54 7.75 19.02
N ASN A 259 0.46 7.43 18.21
CA ASN A 259 0.68 6.08 17.70
C ASN A 259 1.31 5.13 18.76
N ARG A 260 2.13 5.62 19.70
CA ARG A 260 2.62 4.80 20.83
C ARG A 260 1.50 4.38 21.77
N ARG A 261 0.51 5.25 22.02
CA ARG A 261 -0.62 4.95 22.92
C ARG A 261 -1.54 3.86 22.36
N THR A 262 -1.80 3.85 21.06
CA THR A 262 -2.64 2.81 20.42
C THR A 262 -1.93 1.46 20.34
N SER A 263 -0.61 1.44 20.06
CA SER A 263 0.20 0.22 20.05
C SER A 263 0.37 -0.39 21.44
N ALA A 264 0.59 0.43 22.48
CA ALA A 264 0.66 -0.04 23.87
C ALA A 264 -0.68 -0.62 24.35
N ARG A 265 -1.81 -0.02 23.96
CA ARG A 265 -3.14 -0.54 24.28
C ARG A 265 -3.41 -1.89 23.61
N LYS A 266 -3.02 -2.05 22.33
CA LYS A 266 -3.12 -3.35 21.62
C LYS A 266 -2.23 -4.42 22.25
N LYS A 267 -0.99 -4.07 22.66
CA LYS A 267 -0.08 -5.00 23.33
C LYS A 267 -0.63 -5.46 24.69
N ARG A 268 -1.22 -4.55 25.47
CA ARG A 268 -1.89 -4.90 26.75
C ARG A 268 -3.12 -5.77 26.56
N GLN A 269 -3.93 -5.50 25.52
CA GLN A 269 -5.12 -6.31 25.23
C GLN A 269 -4.73 -7.74 24.79
N LYS A 270 -3.66 -7.89 23.99
CA LYS A 270 -3.11 -9.20 23.60
C LYS A 270 -2.54 -9.96 24.80
N ALA A 271 -1.81 -9.28 25.69
CA ALA A 271 -1.26 -9.90 26.90
C ALA A 271 -2.37 -10.37 27.86
N ARG A 272 -3.45 -9.58 28.01
CA ARG A 272 -4.60 -9.96 28.83
C ARG A 272 -5.34 -11.19 28.27
N LEU A 273 -5.57 -11.24 26.96
CA LEU A 273 -6.18 -12.41 26.31
C LEU A 273 -5.29 -13.66 26.45
N SER A 274 -3.97 -13.52 26.38
CA SER A 274 -3.04 -14.64 26.61
C SER A 274 -3.12 -15.16 28.05
N ALA A 275 -3.14 -14.25 29.03
CA ALA A 275 -3.25 -14.64 30.44
C ALA A 275 -4.60 -15.28 30.79
N GLU A 276 -5.70 -14.83 30.18
CA GLU A 276 -7.03 -15.46 30.32
C GLU A 276 -7.04 -16.88 29.71
N LEU A 277 -6.32 -17.11 28.60
CA LEU A 277 -6.16 -18.44 27.99
C LEU A 277 -5.33 -19.38 28.87
N ASP A 278 -4.22 -18.91 29.44
CA ASP A 278 -3.35 -19.73 30.31
C ASP A 278 -4.06 -20.16 31.61
N VAL A 279 -4.91 -19.30 32.18
CA VAL A 279 -5.75 -19.65 33.36
C VAL A 279 -6.81 -20.70 33.01
N THR A 280 -7.31 -20.67 31.78
CA THR A 280 -8.36 -21.60 31.33
C THR A 280 -7.78 -22.99 31.04
N TYR A 281 -6.58 -23.06 30.45
CA TYR A 281 -5.90 -24.32 30.17
C TYR A 281 -5.23 -24.94 31.41
N GLY A 282 -4.64 -24.12 32.30
CA GLY A 282 -4.09 -24.62 33.57
C GLY A 282 -5.16 -25.14 34.55
N ARG A 283 -6.45 -24.91 34.27
CA ARG A 283 -7.58 -25.46 35.03
C ARG A 283 -8.06 -26.81 34.49
N LEU A 284 -7.77 -27.13 33.23
CA LEU A 284 -8.12 -28.42 32.61
C LEU A 284 -7.12 -29.51 32.98
N GLU A 285 -5.83 -29.20 33.09
CA GLU A 285 -4.80 -30.19 33.48
C GLU A 285 -4.90 -30.64 34.94
N LYS A 286 -5.65 -29.91 35.79
CA LYS A 286 -5.86 -30.28 37.19
C LYS A 286 -7.03 -31.24 37.46
N TYR A 287 -7.75 -31.65 36.41
CA TYR A 287 -8.86 -32.60 36.53
C TYR A 287 -8.49 -34.06 36.23
N ASP A 288 -7.28 -34.33 35.74
CA ASP A 288 -6.85 -35.68 35.36
C ASP A 288 -5.98 -36.39 36.42
N GLU A 289 -5.54 -35.71 37.49
CA GLU A 289 -4.64 -36.33 38.49
C GLU A 289 -5.32 -36.98 39.71
N ASP A 290 -6.63 -36.74 39.95
CA ASP A 290 -7.31 -37.23 41.17
C ASP A 290 -8.39 -38.32 40.93
N GLY A 291 -8.43 -38.95 39.75
CA GLY A 291 -9.50 -39.89 39.35
C GLY A 291 -9.09 -41.37 39.30
N ASN A 292 -8.87 -42.00 40.44
CA ASN A 292 -8.67 -43.44 40.61
C ASN A 292 -9.97 -44.25 40.34
N GLY A 293 -9.89 -45.40 39.66
CA GLY A 293 -10.71 -46.58 40.02
C GLY A 293 -11.57 -47.28 38.95
N HIS A 294 -11.13 -48.50 38.59
CA HIS A 294 -11.91 -49.72 38.31
C HIS A 294 -12.63 -49.94 36.97
N GLY A 295 -12.32 -51.09 36.35
CA GLY A 295 -13.20 -51.76 35.38
C GLY A 295 -12.49 -52.80 34.51
N ARG A 296 -12.42 -54.04 34.97
CA ARG A 296 -11.80 -55.22 34.34
C ARG A 296 -12.87 -56.06 33.64
N ALA A 297 -12.62 -56.52 32.41
CA ALA A 297 -13.11 -57.75 31.75
C ALA A 297 -12.42 -57.81 30.37
N GLU A 298 -11.50 -58.73 30.06
CA GLU A 298 -11.74 -60.11 29.56
C GLU A 298 -12.87 -60.14 28.50
N SER A 299 -12.71 -60.62 27.27
CA SER A 299 -11.95 -61.79 26.80
C SER A 299 -11.77 -61.81 25.27
N ASP A 300 -10.74 -62.55 24.84
CA ASP A 300 -10.61 -63.45 23.67
C ASP A 300 -11.10 -63.02 22.27
N ALA A 301 -10.18 -63.05 21.30
CA ALA A 301 -10.02 -64.17 20.36
C ALA A 301 -9.21 -63.76 19.12
N ASP A 302 -8.08 -64.45 18.93
CA ASP A 302 -7.54 -65.02 17.69
C ASP A 302 -8.00 -64.46 16.33
N ALA A 303 -7.05 -64.07 15.49
CA ALA A 303 -6.72 -64.87 14.30
C ALA A 303 -5.55 -64.27 13.49
N ASP A 304 -4.65 -65.19 13.16
CA ASP A 304 -3.53 -65.11 12.23
C ASP A 304 -3.83 -64.44 10.88
N GLY A 305 -2.80 -63.91 10.22
CA GLY A 305 -2.94 -63.51 8.82
C GLY A 305 -1.72 -62.87 8.18
N HIS A 306 -0.76 -63.69 7.80
CA HIS A 306 0.38 -63.46 6.91
C HIS A 306 0.22 -62.46 5.74
N GLY A 307 1.33 -61.84 5.34
CA GLY A 307 1.60 -61.43 3.94
C GLY A 307 2.45 -60.15 3.82
N GLN A 308 3.79 -60.26 3.77
CA GLN A 308 4.64 -60.05 2.57
C GLN A 308 4.43 -58.71 1.84
N ALA A 309 5.38 -57.77 1.87
CA ALA A 309 6.67 -57.71 1.14
C ALA A 309 6.54 -57.36 -0.36
N GLY A 310 7.26 -56.31 -0.78
CA GLY A 310 7.44 -55.84 -2.16
C GLY A 310 7.53 -54.32 -2.20
N LEU A 311 8.68 -53.64 -2.03
CA LEU A 311 9.84 -53.56 -2.94
C LEU A 311 9.44 -53.42 -4.41
N HIS A 312 9.40 -52.18 -4.92
CA HIS A 312 10.22 -51.74 -6.07
C HIS A 312 9.92 -50.28 -6.48
N SER A 313 10.93 -49.43 -6.34
CA SER A 313 11.36 -48.54 -7.44
C SER A 313 12.63 -49.18 -8.04
N PRO A 314 13.30 -48.64 -9.07
CA PRO A 314 12.98 -47.53 -9.98
C PRO A 314 13.15 -47.89 -11.48
N GLU A 315 12.70 -47.01 -12.38
CA GLU A 315 13.45 -46.42 -13.51
C GLU A 315 12.64 -45.26 -14.10
#